data_AF-U1ZQS4-F1
#
_entry.id   AF-U1ZQS4-F1
#
_cell.length_a   1.000
_cell.length_b   1.000
_cell.length_c   1.000
_cell.angle_alpha   90.00
_cell.angle_beta   90.00
_cell.angle_gamma   90.00
#
_symmetry.space_group_name_H-M   'P 1'
#
loop_
_entity.id
_entity.type
_entity.pdbx_description
1 polymer ?
#
loop_
_entity_poly.entity_id
_entity_poly.type
_entity_poly.pdbx_seq_one_letter_code
_entity_poly.pdbx_strand_id
1 'polypeptide(L)'
;MLRAPVVAVLMVGMVGSAWAATLPSAQGEVQAHEHHERILSLQQNELVQGSWQHSGDVALELFGPDGKAIRHWADAPERGGPFGFIASTAGEYRLRVQGQGEYQWQVESVTAPQAPAQAEPLQGDVIRQWSMRLRAGEPSRGFWDYVQRVGSPLVERYSTTHDRVTFVWRGAQNEVRLHGGPFSYSDRMHRLGESDIWYITYDLPRDARFAYRMAPDVPYVGQNLAREVLRAALQRDPHNAKALPENSKDLFDGESVLRLTQAPAEVVSLEPQQLGQGQWRTERLPSEALGVERQVQIYQPAGTRAQEIDHTLILFDGRDYRDLARAPAMLDTLIAQGRVEPMWLVLVDNPGMAERARELPPNEAYIKFLDKELMPWLKAQGVQSTADKTAIGGSSYGGLAAMNAAWRLPQLFGNVLSMSGSFWWAPPGDTRGQWLTRQMADSEAVPVKIYMSAGVFESSGSSRDVSLVQANRHLDDVLRARGYDVRYVESATAHDFVAWRDALALGLEHLFGIEQVEAPVEGKK
;
A
#
# COMPACT_ATOMS: atom_id res chain seq x y z
N MET A 1 49.08 23.19 17.86
CA MET A 1 49.67 21.86 17.57
C MET A 1 48.53 20.90 17.29
N LEU A 2 48.26 20.65 16.01
CA LEU A 2 47.26 19.66 15.56
C LEU A 2 47.78 18.24 15.82
N ARG A 3 46.92 17.35 16.32
CA ARG A 3 47.13 15.89 16.25
C ARG A 3 45.91 15.26 15.59
N ALA A 4 46.16 14.64 14.44
CA ALA A 4 45.21 13.92 13.61
C ALA A 4 44.79 12.57 14.23
N PRO A 5 43.63 12.00 13.86
CA PRO A 5 43.25 10.66 14.26
C PRO A 5 43.88 9.62 13.31
N VAL A 6 44.38 8.54 13.91
CA VAL A 6 44.92 7.36 13.24
C VAL A 6 43.75 6.51 12.74
N VAL A 7 43.64 6.32 11.43
CA VAL A 7 42.74 5.35 10.80
C VAL A 7 43.48 4.00 10.74
N ALA A 8 42.95 3.01 11.46
CA ALA A 8 43.40 1.63 11.35
C ALA A 8 42.89 1.04 10.04
N VAL A 9 43.78 0.84 9.07
CA VAL A 9 43.53 0.12 7.83
C VAL A 9 43.54 -1.38 8.16
N LEU A 10 42.36 -2.01 8.15
CA LEU A 10 42.24 -3.46 8.10
C LEU A 10 42.66 -3.93 6.72
N MET A 11 43.87 -4.48 6.63
CA MET A 11 44.34 -5.22 5.45
C MET A 11 43.47 -6.48 5.29
N VAL A 12 42.58 -6.47 4.31
CA VAL A 12 42.03 -7.70 3.74
C VAL A 12 43.10 -8.28 2.83
N GLY A 13 43.59 -9.47 3.20
CA GLY A 13 44.57 -10.20 2.41
C GLY A 13 44.02 -10.52 1.03
N MET A 14 44.66 -9.99 -0.01
CA MET A 14 44.57 -10.53 -1.36
C MET A 14 45.36 -11.84 -1.40
N VAL A 15 44.65 -12.95 -1.57
CA VAL A 15 45.20 -14.14 -2.21
C VAL A 15 44.46 -14.26 -3.53
N GLY A 16 45.20 -14.15 -4.65
CA GLY A 16 44.71 -14.30 -6.02
C GLY A 16 44.10 -15.68 -6.28
N SER A 17 43.45 -15.95 -7.39
CA SER A 17 43.51 -15.33 -8.71
C SER A 17 42.39 -15.97 -9.54
N ALA A 18 41.56 -15.17 -10.19
CA ALA A 18 40.79 -15.62 -11.34
C ALA A 18 40.65 -14.43 -12.27
N TRP A 19 40.89 -14.68 -13.55
CA TRP A 19 40.90 -13.73 -14.63
C TRP A 19 39.58 -12.95 -14.61
N ALA A 20 39.61 -11.64 -14.90
CA ALA A 20 38.38 -10.92 -15.21
C ALA A 20 37.79 -11.58 -16.47
N ALA A 21 36.91 -12.57 -16.28
CA ALA A 21 36.12 -13.13 -17.36
C ALA A 21 35.33 -11.95 -17.91
N THR A 22 35.67 -11.51 -19.12
CA THR A 22 34.85 -10.55 -19.86
C THR A 22 33.46 -11.15 -19.94
N LEU A 23 32.50 -10.48 -19.31
CA LEU A 23 31.13 -10.95 -19.31
C LEU A 23 30.65 -11.10 -20.77
N PRO A 24 29.85 -12.15 -21.07
CA PRO A 24 29.47 -12.44 -22.44
C PRO A 24 28.77 -11.25 -23.11
N SER A 25 29.14 -10.98 -24.36
CA SER A 25 28.51 -9.99 -25.22
C SER A 25 28.54 -10.45 -26.67
N ALA A 26 27.63 -9.92 -27.48
CA ALA A 26 27.68 -10.10 -28.93
C ALA A 26 27.05 -8.90 -29.63
N GLN A 27 27.57 -8.59 -30.81
CA GLN A 27 26.99 -7.62 -31.73
C GLN A 27 27.11 -8.15 -33.15
N GLY A 28 26.23 -7.72 -34.04
CA GLY A 28 26.27 -8.11 -35.45
C GLY A 28 24.96 -7.78 -36.16
N GLU A 29 24.84 -8.26 -37.39
CA GLU A 29 23.62 -8.19 -38.18
C GLU A 29 23.10 -9.61 -38.38
N VAL A 30 21.82 -9.84 -38.12
CA VAL A 30 21.15 -11.14 -38.36
C VAL A 30 20.25 -11.01 -39.58
N GLN A 31 20.23 -12.03 -40.43
CA GLN A 31 19.38 -12.10 -41.63
C GLN A 31 18.15 -12.99 -41.38
N ALA A 32 17.06 -12.79 -42.13
CA ALA A 32 15.74 -13.40 -41.90
C ALA A 32 15.70 -14.95 -41.82
N HIS A 33 16.77 -15.65 -42.22
CA HIS A 33 16.90 -17.11 -42.17
C HIS A 33 18.08 -17.59 -41.33
N GLU A 34 18.70 -16.69 -40.58
CA GLU A 34 19.86 -16.94 -39.74
C GLU A 34 19.55 -16.69 -38.27
N HIS A 35 20.37 -17.27 -37.40
CA HIS A 35 20.35 -16.94 -35.98
C HIS A 35 21.77 -16.96 -35.44
N HIS A 36 22.04 -16.09 -34.47
CA HIS A 36 23.31 -16.06 -33.75
C HIS A 36 23.09 -16.54 -32.33
N GLU A 37 23.97 -17.40 -31.83
CA GLU A 37 23.82 -18.01 -30.51
C GLU A 37 25.07 -17.84 -29.65
N ARG A 38 24.86 -17.64 -28.34
CA ARG A 38 25.90 -17.69 -27.31
C ARG A 38 25.43 -18.53 -26.13
N ILE A 39 26.36 -19.32 -25.60
CA ILE A 39 26.14 -20.17 -24.45
C ILE A 39 26.58 -19.43 -23.19
N LEU A 40 25.74 -19.47 -22.15
CA LEU A 40 26.02 -19.03 -20.80
C LEU A 40 26.05 -20.27 -19.88
N SER A 41 27.20 -20.60 -19.33
CA SER A 41 27.32 -21.64 -18.30
C SER A 41 27.02 -21.03 -16.94
N LEU A 42 25.91 -21.44 -16.32
CA LEU A 42 25.40 -20.83 -15.08
C LEU A 42 25.20 -21.88 -13.99
N GLN A 43 25.41 -21.49 -12.74
CA GLN A 43 25.02 -22.24 -11.55
C GLN A 43 23.56 -21.99 -11.20
N GLN A 44 22.96 -22.92 -10.45
CA GLN A 44 21.60 -22.75 -9.96
C GLN A 44 21.50 -21.46 -9.10
N ASN A 45 20.43 -20.71 -9.33
CA ASN A 45 20.08 -19.44 -8.69
C ASN A 45 20.96 -18.23 -9.05
N GLU A 46 21.93 -18.35 -9.96
CA GLU A 46 22.67 -17.18 -10.45
C GLU A 46 21.74 -16.21 -11.18
N LEU A 47 21.82 -14.93 -10.79
CA LEU A 47 21.15 -13.83 -11.43
C LEU A 47 22.03 -13.28 -12.56
N VAL A 48 21.53 -13.36 -13.78
CA VAL A 48 22.14 -12.73 -14.96
C VAL A 48 21.39 -11.45 -15.28
N GLN A 49 22.12 -10.35 -15.43
CA GLN A 49 21.59 -9.06 -15.87
C GLN A 49 22.40 -8.54 -17.05
N GLY A 50 21.72 -7.90 -17.99
CA GLY A 50 22.36 -7.32 -19.16
C GLY A 50 21.46 -6.31 -19.86
N SER A 51 21.94 -5.82 -20.99
CA SER A 51 21.19 -4.93 -21.87
C SER A 51 21.38 -5.34 -23.31
N TRP A 52 20.39 -5.05 -24.15
CA TRP A 52 20.47 -5.25 -25.58
C TRP A 52 19.85 -4.10 -26.36
N GLN A 53 20.29 -3.93 -27.60
CA GLN A 53 19.86 -2.94 -28.57
C GLN A 53 19.73 -3.61 -29.92
N HIS A 54 18.79 -3.14 -30.74
CA HIS A 54 18.62 -3.62 -32.11
C HIS A 54 18.06 -2.56 -33.06
N SER A 55 18.20 -2.83 -34.35
CA SER A 55 17.52 -2.15 -35.45
C SER A 55 16.81 -3.21 -36.30
N GLY A 56 15.65 -2.89 -36.87
CA GLY A 56 14.86 -3.88 -37.63
C GLY A 56 14.08 -4.87 -36.76
N ASP A 57 13.60 -5.94 -37.40
CA ASP A 57 12.75 -6.98 -36.81
C ASP A 57 13.63 -8.07 -36.20
N VAL A 58 14.19 -7.79 -35.02
CA VAL A 58 15.15 -8.67 -34.33
C VAL A 58 14.62 -9.05 -32.96
N ALA A 59 14.75 -10.33 -32.62
CA ALA A 59 14.35 -10.90 -31.34
C ALA A 59 15.54 -11.51 -30.60
N LEU A 60 15.54 -11.40 -29.27
CA LEU A 60 16.44 -12.11 -28.38
C LEU A 60 15.66 -13.18 -27.61
N GLU A 61 16.12 -14.42 -27.63
CA GLU A 61 15.48 -15.57 -26.97
C GLU A 61 16.45 -16.24 -25.99
N LEU A 62 15.91 -16.71 -24.88
CA LEU A 62 16.62 -17.52 -23.90
C LEU A 62 16.09 -18.95 -23.93
N PHE A 63 16.98 -19.92 -24.08
CA PHE A 63 16.68 -21.34 -23.95
C PHE A 63 17.36 -21.92 -22.70
N GLY A 64 16.66 -22.84 -22.05
CA GLY A 64 17.16 -23.58 -20.90
C GLY A 64 18.12 -24.72 -21.26
N PRO A 65 18.75 -25.34 -20.25
CA PRO A 65 19.58 -26.54 -20.42
C PRO A 65 18.82 -27.73 -21.03
N ASP A 66 17.50 -27.77 -20.87
CA ASP A 66 16.61 -28.78 -21.48
C ASP A 66 16.26 -28.48 -22.95
N GLY A 67 16.76 -27.36 -23.48
CA GLY A 67 16.55 -26.92 -24.85
C GLY A 67 15.19 -26.28 -25.12
N LYS A 68 14.36 -26.05 -24.10
CA LYS A 68 13.09 -25.32 -24.24
C LYS A 68 13.30 -23.83 -24.16
N ALA A 69 12.51 -23.08 -24.93
CA ALA A 69 12.47 -21.62 -24.82
C ALA A 69 11.90 -21.23 -23.43
N ILE A 70 12.63 -20.37 -22.72
CA ILE A 70 12.28 -19.86 -21.38
C ILE A 70 11.74 -18.44 -21.48
N ARG A 71 12.39 -17.59 -22.28
CA ARG A 71 12.01 -16.18 -22.47
C ARG A 71 12.25 -15.74 -23.89
N HIS A 72 11.43 -14.79 -24.32
CA HIS A 72 11.51 -14.14 -25.61
C HIS A 72 11.38 -12.64 -25.38
N TRP A 73 12.33 -11.86 -25.87
CA TRP A 73 12.34 -10.42 -25.87
C TRP A 73 12.16 -9.95 -27.31
N ALA A 74 10.92 -9.57 -27.63
CA ALA A 74 10.55 -8.96 -28.91
C ALA A 74 9.58 -7.80 -28.67
N ASP A 75 9.76 -6.74 -29.47
CA ASP A 75 8.95 -5.54 -29.68
C ASP A 75 8.66 -4.59 -28.51
N ALA A 76 9.42 -3.50 -28.50
CA ALA A 76 8.93 -2.16 -28.19
C ALA A 76 9.34 -1.20 -29.33
N PRO A 77 8.61 -0.08 -29.58
CA PRO A 77 9.01 0.95 -30.55
C PRO A 77 10.32 1.70 -30.18
N GLU A 78 10.99 1.27 -29.11
CA GLU A 78 12.28 1.76 -28.65
C GLU A 78 13.38 0.72 -28.94
N ARG A 79 14.55 1.20 -29.38
CA ARG A 79 15.68 0.43 -29.94
C ARG A 79 16.46 -0.41 -28.90
N GLY A 80 15.78 -1.20 -28.05
CA GLY A 80 16.39 -2.06 -27.03
C GLY A 80 15.93 -1.82 -25.59
N GLY A 81 16.51 -2.57 -24.63
CA GLY A 81 16.19 -2.49 -23.20
C GLY A 81 17.03 -3.41 -22.31
N PRO A 82 16.82 -3.39 -20.99
CA PRO A 82 17.47 -4.34 -20.08
C PRO A 82 16.87 -5.75 -20.22
N PHE A 83 17.70 -6.78 -20.08
CA PHE A 83 17.25 -8.16 -19.90
C PHE A 83 17.82 -8.74 -18.60
N GLY A 84 17.13 -9.72 -18.05
CA GLY A 84 17.63 -10.45 -16.89
C GLY A 84 16.84 -11.72 -16.63
N PHE A 85 17.49 -12.70 -16.01
CA PHE A 85 16.88 -13.98 -15.64
C PHE A 85 17.68 -14.65 -14.51
N ILE A 86 17.02 -15.57 -13.81
CA ILE A 86 17.64 -16.42 -12.80
C ILE A 86 17.76 -17.84 -13.39
N ALA A 87 18.95 -18.43 -13.27
CA ALA A 87 19.15 -19.83 -13.66
C ALA A 87 18.42 -20.76 -12.69
N SER A 88 17.27 -21.31 -13.10
CA SER A 88 16.46 -22.22 -12.28
C SER A 88 17.18 -23.54 -11.92
N THR A 89 18.13 -23.97 -12.76
CA THR A 89 18.99 -25.14 -12.55
C THR A 89 20.40 -24.83 -13.05
N ALA A 90 21.42 -25.48 -12.52
CA ALA A 90 22.77 -25.38 -13.08
C ALA A 90 22.81 -26.00 -14.50
N GLY A 91 23.50 -25.35 -15.44
CA GLY A 91 23.62 -25.84 -16.81
C GLY A 91 23.95 -24.77 -17.86
N GLU A 92 23.88 -25.17 -19.13
CA GLU A 92 24.12 -24.31 -20.28
C GLU A 92 22.82 -23.65 -20.75
N TYR A 93 22.74 -22.33 -20.59
CA TYR A 93 21.66 -21.52 -21.13
C TYR A 93 22.09 -20.93 -22.48
N ARG A 94 21.16 -20.79 -23.42
CA ARG A 94 21.48 -20.26 -24.75
C ARG A 94 20.73 -18.97 -25.01
N LEU A 95 21.47 -17.91 -25.28
CA LEU A 95 20.95 -16.64 -25.80
C LEU A 95 21.03 -16.69 -27.32
N ARG A 96 19.87 -16.67 -27.98
CA ARG A 96 19.73 -16.72 -29.43
C ARG A 96 19.17 -15.40 -29.92
N VAL A 97 19.80 -14.83 -30.95
CA VAL A 97 19.28 -13.69 -31.70
C VAL A 97 18.80 -14.19 -33.05
N GLN A 98 17.60 -13.80 -33.47
CA GLN A 98 17.00 -14.18 -34.75
C GLN A 98 16.20 -13.00 -35.34
N GLY A 99 15.87 -13.07 -36.64
CA GLY A 99 15.12 -12.03 -37.34
C GLY A 99 15.98 -11.33 -38.39
N GLN A 100 15.67 -10.06 -38.69
CA GLN A 100 16.40 -9.26 -39.66
C GLN A 100 16.77 -7.87 -39.13
N GLY A 101 18.07 -7.63 -38.97
CA GLY A 101 18.63 -6.31 -38.62
C GLY A 101 19.84 -6.36 -37.70
N GLU A 102 20.31 -5.20 -37.25
CA GLU A 102 21.50 -5.11 -36.39
C GLU A 102 21.12 -5.34 -34.93
N TYR A 103 22.04 -5.90 -34.15
CA TYR A 103 21.88 -6.06 -32.72
C TYR A 103 23.21 -5.89 -31.97
N GLN A 104 23.08 -5.55 -30.69
CA GLN A 104 24.15 -5.61 -29.71
C GLN A 104 23.55 -6.00 -28.37
N TRP A 105 24.17 -6.93 -27.66
CA TRP A 105 23.83 -7.25 -26.28
C TRP A 105 25.07 -7.52 -25.44
N GLN A 106 24.95 -7.28 -24.15
CA GLN A 106 25.99 -7.56 -23.17
C GLN A 106 25.39 -8.01 -21.86
N VAL A 107 26.03 -8.98 -21.21
CA VAL A 107 25.82 -9.29 -19.80
C VAL A 107 26.62 -8.29 -18.98
N GLU A 108 25.94 -7.60 -18.08
CA GLU A 108 26.50 -6.56 -17.21
C GLU A 108 26.89 -7.12 -15.84
N SER A 109 26.17 -8.15 -15.37
CA SER A 109 26.53 -8.87 -14.15
C SER A 109 25.99 -10.29 -14.16
N VAL A 110 26.81 -11.24 -13.67
CA VAL A 110 26.34 -12.54 -13.19
C VAL A 110 26.63 -12.55 -11.69
N THR A 111 25.57 -12.59 -10.88
CA THR A 111 25.70 -12.61 -9.43
C THR A 111 25.11 -13.91 -8.91
N ALA A 112 25.95 -14.73 -8.27
CA ALA A 112 25.45 -15.71 -7.34
C ALA A 112 24.61 -14.98 -6.28
N PRO A 113 23.50 -15.56 -5.81
CA PRO A 113 22.69 -14.93 -4.78
C PRO A 113 23.57 -14.78 -3.54
N GLN A 114 24.05 -13.57 -3.30
CA GLN A 114 24.65 -13.22 -2.03
C GLN A 114 23.51 -12.94 -1.07
N ALA A 115 23.11 -13.98 -0.34
CA ALA A 115 22.64 -13.75 1.03
C ALA A 115 23.85 -13.95 1.94
N PRO A 116 24.48 -12.90 2.48
CA PRO A 116 24.56 -12.91 3.91
C PRO A 116 23.12 -12.71 4.39
N ALA A 117 22.52 -13.75 4.95
CA ALA A 117 21.62 -13.51 6.07
C ALA A 117 22.45 -12.72 7.08
N GLN A 118 22.35 -11.38 7.07
CA GLN A 118 22.67 -10.66 8.29
C GLN A 118 21.69 -11.24 9.29
N ALA A 119 22.18 -12.10 10.17
CA ALA A 119 21.35 -12.68 11.21
C ALA A 119 20.77 -11.50 11.98
N GLU A 120 19.49 -11.18 11.75
CA GLU A 120 18.82 -10.30 12.67
C GLU A 120 18.91 -10.92 14.06
N PRO A 121 19.03 -10.09 15.11
CA PRO A 121 18.99 -10.60 16.46
C PRO A 121 17.76 -11.48 16.63
N LEU A 122 17.94 -12.63 17.29
CA LEU A 122 16.85 -13.54 17.68
C LEU A 122 15.97 -12.83 18.72
N GLN A 123 15.10 -11.97 18.23
CA GLN A 123 14.12 -11.24 19.01
C GLN A 123 12.90 -12.14 19.23
N GLY A 124 12.36 -12.11 20.44
CA GLY A 124 11.26 -12.99 20.85
C GLY A 124 11.72 -14.29 21.52
N ASP A 125 10.97 -14.72 22.54
CA ASP A 125 11.30 -15.95 23.27
C ASP A 125 11.05 -17.18 22.39
N VAL A 126 9.98 -17.18 21.60
CA VAL A 126 9.66 -18.27 20.68
C VAL A 126 10.80 -18.48 19.66
N ILE A 127 11.23 -17.43 18.96
CA ILE A 127 12.31 -17.55 17.96
C ILE A 127 13.63 -17.96 18.61
N ARG A 128 13.97 -17.42 19.79
CA ARG A 128 15.18 -17.84 20.53
C ARG A 128 15.12 -19.31 20.91
N GLN A 129 14.01 -19.76 21.47
CA GLN A 129 13.84 -21.16 21.88
C GLN A 129 13.96 -22.09 20.68
N TRP A 130 13.30 -21.77 19.57
CA TRP A 130 13.38 -22.59 18.36
C TRP A 130 14.76 -22.56 17.71
N SER A 131 15.48 -21.44 17.76
CA SER A 131 16.88 -21.41 17.33
C SER A 131 17.74 -22.41 18.10
N MET A 132 17.57 -22.51 19.42
CA MET A 132 18.31 -23.48 20.26
C MET A 132 17.91 -24.93 19.93
N ARG A 133 16.62 -25.20 19.77
CA ARG A 133 16.11 -26.54 19.42
C ARG A 133 16.61 -27.03 18.06
N LEU A 134 16.59 -26.15 17.05
CA LEU A 134 17.13 -26.44 15.72
C LEU A 134 18.64 -26.71 15.78
N ARG A 135 19.40 -25.93 16.56
CA ARG A 135 20.84 -26.19 16.79
C ARG A 135 21.10 -27.51 17.52
N ALA A 136 20.16 -27.96 18.34
CA ALA A 136 20.19 -29.27 19.00
C ALA A 136 19.75 -30.43 18.08
N GLY A 137 19.41 -30.16 16.82
CA GLY A 137 19.03 -31.17 15.83
C GLY A 137 17.54 -31.52 15.81
N GLU A 138 16.69 -30.78 16.54
CA GLU A 138 15.24 -30.96 16.44
C GLU A 138 14.71 -30.47 15.08
N PRO A 139 13.74 -31.16 14.46
CA PRO A 139 13.17 -30.74 13.19
C PRO A 139 12.24 -29.53 13.34
N SER A 140 12.18 -28.68 12.32
CA SER A 140 11.29 -27.50 12.29
C SER A 140 9.79 -27.82 12.28
N ARG A 141 9.39 -29.09 12.09
CA ARG A 141 7.98 -29.51 12.12
C ARG A 141 7.27 -29.06 13.40
N GLY A 142 7.91 -29.19 14.56
CA GLY A 142 7.26 -28.81 15.82
C GLY A 142 6.99 -27.30 15.94
N PHE A 143 7.76 -26.46 15.23
CA PHE A 143 7.50 -25.02 15.14
C PHE A 143 6.22 -24.77 14.35
N TRP A 144 6.08 -25.44 13.21
CA TRP A 144 4.90 -25.29 12.36
C TRP A 144 3.64 -25.88 13.01
N ASP A 145 3.75 -26.97 13.76
CA ASP A 145 2.65 -27.49 14.58
C ASP A 145 2.23 -26.47 15.65
N TYR A 146 3.19 -25.71 16.22
CA TYR A 146 2.90 -24.60 17.14
C TYR A 146 2.19 -23.44 16.42
N VAL A 147 2.72 -22.96 15.28
CA VAL A 147 2.12 -21.87 14.48
C VAL A 147 0.71 -22.23 14.03
N GLN A 148 0.47 -23.46 13.58
CA GLN A 148 -0.88 -23.91 13.20
C GLN A 148 -1.88 -23.85 14.36
N ARG A 149 -1.43 -24.07 15.59
CA ARG A 149 -2.29 -24.03 16.77
C ARG A 149 -2.58 -22.61 17.26
N VAL A 150 -1.61 -21.69 17.16
CA VAL A 150 -1.73 -20.34 17.73
C VAL A 150 -2.06 -19.26 16.70
N GLY A 151 -1.84 -19.55 15.41
CA GLY A 151 -1.95 -18.61 14.31
C GLY A 151 -0.68 -17.79 14.06
N SER A 152 -0.69 -17.04 12.97
CA SER A 152 0.32 -16.04 12.62
C SER A 152 -0.33 -14.65 12.51
N PRO A 153 0.39 -13.56 12.82
CA PRO A 153 1.75 -13.54 13.37
C PRO A 153 1.78 -13.97 14.84
N LEU A 154 2.95 -14.41 15.30
CA LEU A 154 3.18 -14.77 16.70
C LEU A 154 3.23 -13.50 17.55
N VAL A 155 2.56 -13.49 18.70
CA VAL A 155 2.49 -12.31 19.57
C VAL A 155 2.96 -12.69 20.97
N GLU A 156 3.96 -11.97 21.46
CA GLU A 156 4.54 -12.13 22.79
C GLU A 156 4.44 -10.80 23.55
N ARG A 157 4.21 -10.84 24.86
CA ARG A 157 4.22 -9.61 25.67
C ARG A 157 5.67 -9.10 25.77
N TYR A 158 5.91 -7.85 25.39
CA TYR A 158 7.24 -7.23 25.49
C TYR A 158 7.35 -6.24 26.66
N SER A 159 6.35 -5.35 26.80
CA SER A 159 6.29 -4.37 27.88
C SER A 159 4.84 -4.05 28.25
N THR A 160 4.62 -3.11 29.18
CA THR A 160 3.26 -2.65 29.52
C THR A 160 2.54 -2.03 28.33
N THR A 161 3.28 -1.39 27.42
CA THR A 161 2.75 -0.62 26.28
C THR A 161 3.00 -1.26 24.92
N HIS A 162 3.88 -2.27 24.81
CA HIS A 162 4.23 -2.91 23.55
C HIS A 162 4.11 -4.44 23.62
N ASP A 163 3.65 -5.04 22.52
CA ASP A 163 3.75 -6.47 22.25
C ASP A 163 4.84 -6.70 21.18
N ARG A 164 5.57 -7.80 21.28
CA ARG A 164 6.51 -8.26 20.28
C ARG A 164 5.79 -9.15 19.29
N VAL A 165 5.85 -8.79 18.01
CA VAL A 165 5.12 -9.45 16.93
C VAL A 165 6.11 -10.03 15.94
N THR A 166 6.06 -11.35 15.77
CA THR A 166 6.91 -12.08 14.84
C THR A 166 6.08 -12.64 13.69
N PHE A 167 6.33 -12.12 12.51
CA PHE A 167 5.78 -12.62 11.25
C PHE A 167 6.57 -13.82 10.80
N VAL A 168 5.90 -14.85 10.28
CA VAL A 168 6.53 -16.13 9.95
C VAL A 168 6.10 -16.61 8.57
N TRP A 169 7.02 -17.27 7.87
CA TRP A 169 6.75 -17.86 6.56
C TRP A 169 7.45 -19.21 6.39
N ARG A 170 6.77 -20.16 5.72
CA ARG A 170 7.27 -21.52 5.48
C ARG A 170 7.62 -21.75 4.01
N GLY A 171 8.78 -22.35 3.76
CA GLY A 171 9.05 -23.04 2.49
C GLY A 171 9.46 -22.18 1.30
N ALA A 172 9.82 -20.90 1.52
CA ALA A 172 10.53 -20.13 0.51
C ALA A 172 12.00 -20.60 0.39
N GLN A 173 12.54 -20.55 -0.83
CA GLN A 173 13.89 -21.02 -1.16
C GLN A 173 14.96 -19.95 -0.89
N ASN A 174 14.69 -18.71 -1.30
CA ASN A 174 15.68 -17.65 -1.44
C ASN A 174 15.36 -16.42 -0.61
N GLU A 175 14.11 -15.95 -0.62
CA GLU A 175 13.71 -14.78 0.16
C GLU A 175 12.23 -14.79 0.51
N VAL A 176 11.86 -14.03 1.54
CA VAL A 176 10.48 -13.63 1.80
C VAL A 176 10.49 -12.16 2.13
N ARG A 177 9.53 -11.41 1.58
CA ARG A 177 9.33 -10.02 1.93
C ARG A 177 7.99 -9.79 2.59
N LEU A 178 7.99 -9.07 3.70
CA LEU A 178 6.77 -8.53 4.31
C LEU A 178 6.44 -7.20 3.62
N HIS A 179 5.18 -6.97 3.28
CA HIS A 179 4.72 -5.75 2.61
C HIS A 179 3.43 -5.24 3.26
N GLY A 180 3.28 -3.92 3.37
CA GLY A 180 2.17 -3.31 4.12
C GLY A 180 2.61 -2.94 5.52
N GLY A 181 1.75 -3.10 6.54
CA GLY A 181 2.13 -2.76 7.91
C GLY A 181 3.16 -3.74 8.54
N PRO A 182 3.94 -3.30 9.55
CA PRO A 182 3.88 -1.99 10.17
C PRO A 182 4.41 -0.89 9.25
N PHE A 183 5.56 -1.07 8.58
CA PHE A 183 6.16 -0.03 7.74
C PHE A 183 5.90 -0.28 6.26
N SER A 184 5.48 0.75 5.52
CA SER A 184 5.01 0.71 4.12
C SER A 184 6.03 0.20 3.07
N TYR A 185 7.17 -0.35 3.47
CA TYR A 185 8.18 -0.95 2.61
C TYR A 185 8.09 -2.48 2.55
N SER A 186 8.83 -3.05 1.62
CA SER A 186 8.93 -4.50 1.45
C SER A 186 10.13 -5.03 2.24
N ASP A 187 9.97 -5.21 3.54
CA ASP A 187 11.04 -5.64 4.45
C ASP A 187 11.41 -7.11 4.21
N ARG A 188 12.71 -7.39 4.15
CA ARG A 188 13.22 -8.76 3.97
C ARG A 188 13.17 -9.53 5.27
N MET A 189 12.57 -10.71 5.24
CA MET A 189 12.56 -11.64 6.35
C MET A 189 13.87 -12.44 6.41
N HIS A 190 14.16 -12.98 7.59
CA HIS A 190 15.37 -13.71 7.92
C HIS A 190 15.11 -15.20 8.02
N ARG A 191 16.04 -16.01 7.53
CA ARG A 191 15.97 -17.46 7.68
C ARG A 191 16.53 -17.88 9.05
N LEU A 192 15.78 -18.70 9.79
CA LEU A 192 16.19 -19.19 11.10
C LEU A 192 17.14 -20.39 10.95
N GLY A 193 18.45 -20.11 10.91
CA GLY A 193 19.47 -21.11 10.64
C GLY A 193 19.26 -21.75 9.26
N GLU A 194 19.43 -23.06 9.16
CA GLU A 194 19.23 -23.82 7.92
C GLU A 194 17.81 -24.40 7.77
N SER A 195 16.83 -23.89 8.55
CA SER A 195 15.46 -24.42 8.56
C SER A 195 14.56 -23.86 7.44
N ASP A 196 13.33 -24.33 7.35
CA ASP A 196 12.29 -23.79 6.46
C ASP A 196 11.54 -22.59 7.08
N ILE A 197 12.04 -22.02 8.19
CA ILE A 197 11.43 -20.93 8.94
C ILE A 197 12.03 -19.59 8.53
N TRP A 198 11.21 -18.75 7.93
CA TRP A 198 11.49 -17.35 7.68
C TRP A 198 10.76 -16.49 8.71
N TYR A 199 11.40 -15.46 9.25
CA TYR A 199 10.82 -14.60 10.28
C TYR A 199 11.29 -13.14 10.20
N ILE A 200 10.47 -12.23 10.69
CA ILE A 200 10.85 -10.85 11.02
C ILE A 200 10.08 -10.42 12.26
N THR A 201 10.70 -9.63 13.14
CA THR A 201 10.13 -9.29 14.45
C THR A 201 10.11 -7.79 14.67
N TYR A 202 9.00 -7.29 15.20
CA TYR A 202 8.83 -5.88 15.58
C TYR A 202 8.27 -5.77 16.99
N ASP A 203 8.68 -4.74 17.71
CA ASP A 203 8.05 -4.32 18.96
C ASP A 203 7.00 -3.25 18.62
N LEU A 204 5.72 -3.59 18.75
CA LEU A 204 4.60 -2.77 18.30
C LEU A 204 3.75 -2.30 19.49
N PRO A 205 3.19 -1.08 19.46
CA PRO A 205 2.19 -0.64 20.42
C PRO A 205 1.05 -1.66 20.55
N ARG A 206 0.55 -1.89 21.76
CA ARG A 206 -0.46 -2.94 22.01
C ARG A 206 -1.82 -2.68 21.40
N ASP A 207 -2.06 -1.45 20.96
CA ASP A 207 -3.21 -1.01 20.20
C ASP A 207 -3.00 -1.08 18.68
N ALA A 208 -1.88 -1.64 18.21
CA ALA A 208 -1.56 -1.66 16.79
C ALA A 208 -2.51 -2.53 15.96
N ARG A 209 -2.81 -2.01 14.77
CA ARG A 209 -3.73 -2.64 13.82
C ARG A 209 -3.42 -2.20 12.39
N PHE A 210 -3.27 -3.16 11.49
CA PHE A 210 -2.96 -2.89 10.08
C PHE A 210 -3.12 -4.14 9.21
N ALA A 211 -3.15 -3.94 7.89
CA ALA A 211 -3.07 -4.99 6.89
C ALA A 211 -1.63 -5.24 6.44
N TYR A 212 -1.33 -6.48 6.05
CA TYR A 212 -0.04 -6.87 5.48
C TYR A 212 -0.19 -8.03 4.50
N ARG A 213 0.82 -8.19 3.65
CA ARG A 213 1.01 -9.28 2.68
C ARG A 213 2.45 -9.76 2.74
N MET A 214 2.70 -10.93 2.19
CA MET A 214 4.02 -11.54 2.08
C MET A 214 4.29 -11.94 0.62
N ALA A 215 5.53 -11.80 0.19
CA ALA A 215 5.97 -12.20 -1.14
C ALA A 215 7.17 -13.14 -1.02
N PRO A 216 6.98 -14.46 -1.14
CA PRO A 216 8.08 -15.42 -1.21
C PRO A 216 8.75 -15.40 -2.58
N ASP A 217 10.07 -15.61 -2.59
CA ASP A 217 10.88 -15.92 -3.78
C ASP A 217 10.64 -14.96 -4.98
N VAL A 218 10.54 -13.66 -4.69
CA VAL A 218 10.28 -12.63 -5.70
C VAL A 218 11.39 -12.65 -6.76
N PRO A 219 11.07 -12.99 -8.03
CA PRO A 219 12.09 -13.04 -9.06
C PRO A 219 12.72 -11.66 -9.26
N TYR A 220 14.05 -11.62 -9.34
CA TYR A 220 14.70 -10.41 -9.82
C TYR A 220 14.37 -10.22 -11.30
N VAL A 221 13.70 -9.12 -11.57
CA VAL A 221 13.54 -8.55 -12.89
C VAL A 221 14.12 -7.14 -12.80
N GLY A 222 14.80 -6.67 -13.85
CA GLY A 222 15.42 -5.34 -13.84
C GLY A 222 14.48 -4.24 -13.31
N GLN A 223 15.03 -3.11 -12.89
CA GLN A 223 14.33 -2.09 -12.08
C GLN A 223 12.93 -1.70 -12.60
N ASN A 224 12.75 -1.71 -13.92
CA ASN A 224 11.49 -1.35 -14.59
C ASN A 224 10.31 -2.28 -14.23
N LEU A 225 10.56 -3.57 -14.01
CA LEU A 225 9.51 -4.56 -13.72
C LEU A 225 9.46 -5.00 -12.26
N ALA A 226 10.42 -4.55 -11.43
CA ALA A 226 10.57 -5.03 -10.05
C ALA A 226 9.30 -4.81 -9.21
N ARG A 227 8.58 -3.71 -9.44
CA ARG A 227 7.32 -3.41 -8.74
C ARG A 227 6.16 -4.31 -9.17
N GLU A 228 6.07 -4.62 -10.45
CA GLU A 228 5.00 -5.47 -10.99
C GLU A 228 5.18 -6.92 -10.57
N VAL A 229 6.42 -7.42 -10.62
CA VAL A 229 6.74 -8.77 -10.18
C VAL A 229 6.58 -8.94 -8.68
N LEU A 230 6.99 -7.96 -7.87
CA LEU A 230 6.68 -7.96 -6.45
C LEU A 230 5.16 -8.04 -6.23
N ARG A 231 4.37 -7.19 -6.91
CA ARG A 231 2.92 -7.18 -6.77
C ARG A 231 2.28 -8.52 -7.15
N ALA A 232 2.78 -9.18 -8.19
CA ALA A 232 2.29 -10.49 -8.61
C ALA A 232 2.60 -11.60 -7.60
N ALA A 233 3.70 -11.47 -6.84
CA ALA A 233 4.09 -12.43 -5.80
C ALA A 233 3.42 -12.16 -4.44
N LEU A 234 2.83 -10.99 -4.24
CA LEU A 234 2.17 -10.64 -2.98
C LEU A 234 0.95 -11.51 -2.74
N GLN A 235 0.94 -12.15 -1.57
CA GLN A 235 -0.16 -12.96 -1.09
C GLN A 235 -0.35 -12.78 0.41
N ARG A 236 -1.48 -13.24 0.90
CA ARG A 236 -1.78 -13.33 2.32
C ARG A 236 -0.83 -14.30 3.02
N ASP A 237 -0.69 -14.07 4.33
CA ASP A 237 -0.13 -15.02 5.27
C ASP A 237 -1.05 -16.25 5.38
N PRO A 238 -0.61 -17.44 4.93
CA PRO A 238 -1.42 -18.66 4.95
C PRO A 238 -1.75 -19.13 6.38
N HIS A 239 -1.06 -18.61 7.39
CA HIS A 239 -1.24 -18.95 8.80
C HIS A 239 -2.04 -17.89 9.57
N ASN A 240 -2.47 -16.80 8.90
CA ASN A 240 -3.36 -15.80 9.48
C ASN A 240 -4.79 -15.98 8.95
N ALA A 241 -5.70 -16.34 9.86
CA ALA A 241 -7.13 -16.49 9.56
C ALA A 241 -7.85 -15.15 9.32
N LYS A 242 -7.30 -14.04 9.80
CA LYS A 242 -7.90 -12.70 9.67
C LYS A 242 -7.48 -12.08 8.35
N ALA A 243 -8.44 -11.56 7.60
CA ALA A 243 -8.20 -10.98 6.30
C ALA A 243 -9.12 -9.80 5.98
N LEU A 244 -8.69 -8.98 5.02
CA LEU A 244 -9.48 -7.92 4.43
C LEU A 244 -9.42 -8.03 2.90
N PRO A 245 -10.55 -8.16 2.18
CA PRO A 245 -11.90 -8.32 2.74
C PRO A 245 -12.07 -9.68 3.44
N GLU A 246 -12.98 -9.75 4.41
CA GLU A 246 -13.17 -10.96 5.23
C GLU A 246 -13.63 -12.19 4.42
N ASN A 247 -14.21 -11.96 3.24
CA ASN A 247 -14.66 -12.99 2.29
C ASN A 247 -13.68 -13.23 1.12
N SER A 248 -12.40 -12.92 1.30
CA SER A 248 -11.35 -13.19 0.30
C SER A 248 -11.41 -14.63 -0.21
N LYS A 249 -11.35 -14.81 -1.53
CA LYS A 249 -11.60 -16.08 -2.21
C LYS A 249 -10.42 -17.05 -2.19
N ASP A 250 -9.20 -16.52 -2.18
CA ASP A 250 -7.96 -17.28 -2.16
C ASP A 250 -6.83 -16.50 -1.47
N LEU A 251 -5.60 -17.03 -1.50
CA LEU A 251 -4.43 -16.42 -0.85
C LEU A 251 -3.96 -15.12 -1.54
N PHE A 252 -4.24 -14.94 -2.81
CA PHE A 252 -3.85 -13.76 -3.60
C PHE A 252 -4.96 -12.70 -3.63
N ASP A 253 -6.16 -13.05 -3.16
CA ASP A 253 -7.26 -12.13 -2.91
C ASP A 253 -7.17 -11.55 -1.49
N GLY A 254 -7.17 -10.22 -1.38
CA GLY A 254 -7.12 -9.51 -0.10
C GLY A 254 -5.79 -9.56 0.67
N GLU A 255 -5.80 -9.08 1.90
CA GLU A 255 -4.64 -8.89 2.77
C GLU A 255 -4.84 -9.61 4.10
N SER A 256 -3.76 -9.96 4.78
CA SER A 256 -3.81 -10.47 6.15
C SER A 256 -3.90 -9.32 7.14
N VAL A 257 -4.64 -9.49 8.23
CA VAL A 257 -4.86 -8.41 9.21
C VAL A 257 -4.19 -8.74 10.53
N LEU A 258 -3.33 -7.84 11.01
CA LEU A 258 -2.89 -7.81 12.40
C LEU A 258 -3.86 -6.94 13.21
N ARG A 259 -4.30 -7.47 14.36
CA ARG A 259 -5.01 -6.69 15.38
C ARG A 259 -4.56 -7.16 16.77
N LEU A 260 -3.89 -6.28 17.50
CA LEU A 260 -3.37 -6.56 18.83
C LEU A 260 -4.43 -6.39 19.92
N THR A 261 -4.09 -6.88 21.12
CA THR A 261 -5.06 -7.10 22.20
C THR A 261 -5.73 -5.83 22.73
N GLN A 262 -5.08 -4.67 22.60
CA GLN A 262 -5.64 -3.38 23.03
C GLN A 262 -6.07 -2.51 21.85
N ALA A 263 -6.06 -3.05 20.63
CA ALA A 263 -6.56 -2.30 19.47
C ALA A 263 -8.04 -1.97 19.70
N PRO A 264 -8.48 -0.73 19.38
CA PRO A 264 -9.87 -0.32 19.57
C PRO A 264 -10.86 -1.34 19.02
N ALA A 265 -12.04 -1.39 19.64
CA ALA A 265 -13.14 -2.13 19.07
C ALA A 265 -13.41 -1.59 17.67
N GLU A 266 -13.45 -2.49 16.69
CA GLU A 266 -13.98 -2.14 15.38
C GLU A 266 -15.37 -1.54 15.57
N VAL A 267 -15.67 -0.48 14.81
CA VAL A 267 -17.06 -0.10 14.53
C VAL A 267 -17.59 -1.17 13.57
N VAL A 268 -17.78 -2.38 14.10
CA VAL A 268 -18.28 -3.53 13.37
C VAL A 268 -19.73 -3.21 13.01
N SER A 269 -20.04 -3.41 11.73
CA SER A 269 -21.40 -3.49 11.21
C SER A 269 -22.29 -4.32 12.15
N LEU A 270 -23.44 -3.80 12.57
CA LEU A 270 -24.55 -4.67 12.94
C LEU A 270 -24.81 -5.60 11.75
N GLU A 271 -25.15 -6.87 12.02
CA GLU A 271 -25.44 -7.81 10.94
C GLU A 271 -26.57 -7.23 10.07
N PRO A 272 -26.46 -7.21 8.72
CA PRO A 272 -27.46 -6.57 7.84
C PRO A 272 -28.90 -7.04 8.10
N GLN A 273 -29.06 -8.25 8.63
CA GLN A 273 -30.34 -8.84 9.02
C GLN A 273 -31.07 -8.04 10.11
N GLN A 274 -30.35 -7.23 10.90
CA GLN A 274 -30.89 -6.46 12.02
C GLN A 274 -31.44 -5.09 11.61
N LEU A 275 -30.97 -4.50 10.50
CA LEU A 275 -31.32 -3.13 10.07
C LEU A 275 -32.15 -3.07 8.79
N GLY A 276 -32.26 -4.19 8.06
CA GLY A 276 -32.79 -4.21 6.70
C GLY A 276 -31.72 -3.85 5.66
N GLN A 277 -32.12 -3.64 4.41
CA GLN A 277 -31.19 -3.25 3.33
C GLN A 277 -31.39 -1.78 2.98
N GLY A 278 -30.30 -1.00 2.94
CA GLY A 278 -30.34 0.33 2.36
C GLY A 278 -30.54 0.28 0.84
N GLN A 279 -30.77 1.45 0.24
CA GLN A 279 -31.11 1.54 -1.18
C GLN A 279 -29.95 2.12 -1.98
N TRP A 280 -29.62 1.47 -3.10
CA TRP A 280 -28.55 1.89 -3.99
C TRP A 280 -29.10 2.49 -5.27
N ARG A 281 -28.44 3.57 -5.72
CA ARG A 281 -28.57 4.11 -7.07
C ARG A 281 -27.17 4.22 -7.65
N THR A 282 -26.90 3.56 -8.78
CA THR A 282 -25.62 3.66 -9.48
C THR A 282 -25.87 4.32 -10.81
N GLU A 283 -25.22 5.46 -11.03
CA GLU A 283 -25.41 6.27 -12.21
C GLU A 283 -24.06 6.57 -12.85
N ARG A 284 -24.12 6.92 -14.14
CA ARG A 284 -22.94 7.37 -14.87
C ARG A 284 -23.13 8.83 -15.26
N LEU A 285 -22.21 9.67 -14.79
CA LEU A 285 -22.21 11.11 -14.99
C LEU A 285 -21.15 11.47 -16.04
N PRO A 286 -21.53 11.87 -17.25
CA PRO A 286 -20.61 12.45 -18.22
C PRO A 286 -20.00 13.73 -17.64
N SER A 287 -18.66 13.84 -17.66
CA SER A 287 -17.97 15.04 -17.20
C SER A 287 -17.27 15.74 -18.34
N GLU A 288 -17.68 16.97 -18.62
CA GLU A 288 -16.97 17.84 -19.58
C GLU A 288 -15.64 18.32 -19.00
N ALA A 289 -15.64 18.66 -17.71
CA ALA A 289 -14.43 19.12 -17.02
C ALA A 289 -13.31 18.05 -17.02
N LEU A 290 -13.66 16.77 -16.87
CA LEU A 290 -12.69 15.66 -16.82
C LEU A 290 -12.51 14.95 -18.16
N GLY A 291 -13.38 15.21 -19.14
CA GLY A 291 -13.36 14.56 -20.45
C GLY A 291 -13.65 13.06 -20.40
N VAL A 292 -14.23 12.56 -19.31
CA VAL A 292 -14.54 11.14 -19.09
C VAL A 292 -15.86 10.99 -18.33
N GLU A 293 -16.46 9.82 -18.43
CA GLU A 293 -17.65 9.47 -17.64
C GLU A 293 -17.26 8.98 -16.23
N ARG A 294 -18.01 9.39 -15.21
CA ARG A 294 -17.80 9.00 -13.81
C ARG A 294 -18.91 8.10 -13.33
N GLN A 295 -18.55 6.96 -12.75
CA GLN A 295 -19.50 6.17 -11.97
C GLN A 295 -19.68 6.83 -10.60
N VAL A 296 -20.92 7.13 -10.25
CA VAL A 296 -21.32 7.68 -8.96
C VAL A 296 -22.37 6.76 -8.35
N GLN A 297 -22.14 6.32 -7.12
CA GLN A 297 -23.07 5.48 -6.39
C GLN A 297 -23.65 6.28 -5.22
N ILE A 298 -24.97 6.32 -5.10
CA ILE A 298 -25.70 7.00 -4.03
C ILE A 298 -26.36 5.92 -3.18
N TYR A 299 -26.07 5.94 -1.89
CA TYR A 299 -26.61 5.04 -0.90
C TYR A 299 -27.53 5.78 0.06
N GLN A 300 -28.77 5.30 0.17
CA GLN A 300 -29.69 5.64 1.24
C GLN A 300 -29.48 4.64 2.39
N PRO A 301 -29.15 5.10 3.61
CA PRO A 301 -29.00 4.22 4.76
C PRO A 301 -30.23 3.35 5.04
N ALA A 302 -29.98 2.14 5.55
CA ALA A 302 -31.03 1.22 5.97
C ALA A 302 -31.89 1.84 7.08
N GLY A 303 -33.20 1.54 7.08
CA GLY A 303 -34.12 2.02 8.11
C GLY A 303 -34.41 3.54 8.10
N THR A 304 -33.83 4.31 7.18
CA THR A 304 -34.01 5.78 7.12
C THR A 304 -34.84 6.16 5.90
N ARG A 305 -35.82 7.06 6.06
CA ARG A 305 -36.61 7.59 4.93
C ARG A 305 -35.86 8.74 4.27
N ALA A 306 -35.91 8.82 2.94
CA ALA A 306 -35.22 9.87 2.18
C ALA A 306 -35.52 11.30 2.66
N GLN A 307 -36.74 11.57 3.16
CA GLN A 307 -37.14 12.88 3.66
C GLN A 307 -36.54 13.25 5.03
N GLU A 308 -35.97 12.27 5.74
CA GLU A 308 -35.31 12.45 7.04
C GLU A 308 -33.81 12.72 6.88
N ILE A 309 -33.28 12.64 5.66
CA ILE A 309 -31.86 12.78 5.36
C ILE A 309 -31.59 14.19 4.85
N ASP A 310 -30.84 14.97 5.62
CA ASP A 310 -30.42 16.33 5.28
C ASP A 310 -28.90 16.54 5.36
N HIS A 311 -28.15 15.46 5.56
CA HIS A 311 -26.69 15.42 5.54
C HIS A 311 -26.18 14.61 4.34
N THR A 312 -24.98 14.94 3.87
CA THR A 312 -24.33 14.20 2.77
C THR A 312 -22.85 13.97 3.06
N LEU A 313 -22.41 12.72 2.93
CA LEU A 313 -21.02 12.32 2.90
C LEU A 313 -20.64 11.93 1.47
N ILE A 314 -19.62 12.60 0.92
CA ILE A 314 -19.02 12.25 -0.37
C ILE A 314 -17.65 11.63 -0.14
N LEU A 315 -17.42 10.41 -0.62
CA LEU A 315 -16.13 9.73 -0.55
C LEU A 315 -15.55 9.48 -1.94
N PHE A 316 -14.28 9.82 -2.10
CA PHE A 316 -13.46 9.37 -3.22
C PHE A 316 -13.08 7.90 -3.06
N ASP A 317 -12.59 7.27 -4.13
CA ASP A 317 -12.25 5.84 -4.14
C ASP A 317 -13.47 4.97 -3.77
N GLY A 318 -14.62 5.31 -4.36
CA GLY A 318 -15.93 4.81 -3.98
C GLY A 318 -16.03 3.30 -3.81
N ARG A 319 -15.53 2.53 -4.78
CA ARG A 319 -15.47 1.07 -4.75
C ARG A 319 -14.73 0.55 -3.53
N ASP A 320 -13.57 1.12 -3.22
CA ASP A 320 -12.75 0.66 -2.11
C ASP A 320 -13.41 1.02 -0.76
N TYR A 321 -14.05 2.19 -0.66
CA TYR A 321 -14.84 2.52 0.53
C TYR A 321 -16.09 1.64 0.70
N ARG A 322 -16.70 1.21 -0.39
CA ARG A 322 -17.81 0.24 -0.35
C ARG A 322 -17.33 -1.13 0.11
N ASP A 323 -16.26 -1.63 -0.51
CA ASP A 323 -15.89 -3.04 -0.43
C ASP A 323 -14.89 -3.32 0.70
N LEU A 324 -13.87 -2.46 0.87
CA LEU A 324 -12.81 -2.62 1.88
C LEU A 324 -13.14 -1.87 3.18
N ALA A 325 -13.55 -0.60 3.09
CA ALA A 325 -13.93 0.16 4.29
C ALA A 325 -15.32 -0.23 4.83
N ARG A 326 -16.14 -0.94 4.02
CA ARG A 326 -17.51 -1.31 4.39
C ARG A 326 -18.35 -0.10 4.82
N ALA A 327 -18.10 1.06 4.21
CA ALA A 327 -18.66 2.35 4.62
C ALA A 327 -20.20 2.37 4.73
N PRO A 328 -20.98 1.73 3.83
CA PRO A 328 -22.45 1.67 3.97
C PRO A 328 -22.90 1.00 5.27
N ALA A 329 -22.28 -0.15 5.59
CA ALA A 329 -22.66 -0.96 6.74
C ALA A 329 -22.20 -0.32 8.07
N MET A 330 -21.03 0.32 8.04
CA MET A 330 -20.53 1.16 9.12
C MET A 330 -21.49 2.34 9.36
N LEU A 331 -21.91 3.03 8.31
CA LEU A 331 -22.80 4.18 8.40
C LEU A 331 -24.17 3.79 8.97
N ASP A 332 -24.78 2.72 8.45
CA ASP A 332 -26.06 2.20 8.97
C ASP A 332 -25.97 1.90 10.47
N THR A 333 -24.83 1.34 10.92
CA THR A 333 -24.60 1.02 12.33
C THR A 333 -24.51 2.28 13.19
N LEU A 334 -23.77 3.29 12.74
CA LEU A 334 -23.66 4.56 13.46
C LEU A 334 -25.01 5.27 13.56
N ILE A 335 -25.81 5.28 12.49
CA ILE A 335 -27.15 5.87 12.46
C ILE A 335 -28.09 5.10 13.39
N ALA A 336 -28.13 3.77 13.29
CA ALA A 336 -29.00 2.94 14.11
C ALA A 336 -28.68 3.03 15.62
N GLN A 337 -27.43 3.31 15.96
CA GLN A 337 -26.98 3.54 17.34
C GLN A 337 -27.20 4.99 17.81
N GLY A 338 -27.74 5.88 16.97
CA GLY A 338 -27.89 7.30 17.27
C GLY A 338 -26.56 7.99 17.55
N ARG A 339 -25.48 7.53 16.89
CA ARG A 339 -24.12 8.08 17.05
C ARG A 339 -23.83 9.18 16.05
N VAL A 340 -24.49 9.17 14.90
CA VAL A 340 -24.40 10.21 13.86
C VAL A 340 -25.77 10.51 13.27
N GLU A 341 -25.94 11.73 12.75
CA GLU A 341 -27.15 12.11 12.01
C GLU A 341 -27.34 11.27 10.73
N PRO A 342 -28.57 10.96 10.31
CA PRO A 342 -28.81 10.27 9.05
C PRO A 342 -28.31 11.06 7.84
N MET A 343 -27.51 10.40 6.98
CA MET A 343 -26.85 11.07 5.84
C MET A 343 -26.83 10.23 4.57
N TRP A 344 -26.89 10.89 3.42
CA TRP A 344 -26.63 10.28 2.12
C TRP A 344 -25.16 9.91 2.03
N LEU A 345 -24.84 8.69 1.57
CA LEU A 345 -23.48 8.32 1.20
C LEU A 345 -23.33 8.34 -0.31
N VAL A 346 -22.46 9.20 -0.82
CA VAL A 346 -22.13 9.34 -2.24
C VAL A 346 -20.70 8.85 -2.45
N LEU A 347 -20.56 7.83 -3.29
CA LEU A 347 -19.28 7.21 -3.62
C LEU A 347 -18.90 7.59 -5.05
N VAL A 348 -17.77 8.28 -5.20
CA VAL A 348 -17.26 8.73 -6.50
C VAL A 348 -16.09 7.85 -6.90
N ASP A 349 -16.26 7.11 -8.00
CA ASP A 349 -15.25 6.18 -8.50
C ASP A 349 -14.22 6.86 -9.42
N ASN A 350 -13.02 6.29 -9.41
CA ASN A 350 -11.96 6.59 -10.36
C ASN A 350 -11.98 5.56 -11.50
N PRO A 351 -11.91 5.97 -12.79
CA PRO A 351 -11.83 5.04 -13.91
C PRO A 351 -10.65 4.08 -13.83
N GLY A 352 -9.54 4.54 -13.23
CA GLY A 352 -8.32 3.77 -13.05
C GLY A 352 -7.32 4.48 -12.15
N MET A 353 -6.21 3.79 -11.85
CA MET A 353 -5.15 4.32 -10.98
C MET A 353 -4.39 5.50 -11.61
N ALA A 354 -4.30 5.54 -12.95
CA ALA A 354 -3.65 6.63 -13.67
C ALA A 354 -4.48 7.92 -13.57
N GLU A 355 -5.79 7.81 -13.79
CA GLU A 355 -6.76 8.90 -13.64
C GLU A 355 -6.77 9.39 -12.19
N ARG A 356 -6.86 8.46 -11.23
CA ARG A 356 -6.78 8.78 -9.79
C ARG A 356 -5.55 9.64 -9.45
N ALA A 357 -4.38 9.23 -9.93
CA ALA A 357 -3.12 9.94 -9.68
C ALA A 357 -3.03 11.31 -10.37
N ARG A 358 -3.74 11.49 -11.49
CA ARG A 358 -3.81 12.76 -12.24
C ARG A 358 -4.84 13.74 -11.67
N GLU A 359 -5.93 13.23 -11.12
CA GLU A 359 -7.13 14.01 -10.85
C GLU A 359 -7.35 14.37 -9.39
N LEU A 360 -7.01 13.46 -8.47
CA LEU A 360 -7.22 13.70 -7.03
C LEU A 360 -6.23 14.72 -6.43
N PRO A 361 -4.92 14.69 -6.72
CA PRO A 361 -4.06 15.78 -6.28
C PRO A 361 -4.56 17.13 -6.82
N PRO A 362 -4.31 18.27 -6.14
CA PRO A 362 -4.90 19.57 -6.46
C PRO A 362 -4.97 19.86 -7.97
N ASN A 363 -6.19 19.83 -8.51
CA ASN A 363 -6.47 19.89 -9.93
C ASN A 363 -7.72 20.74 -10.20
N GLU A 364 -7.56 21.80 -11.00
CA GLU A 364 -8.63 22.74 -11.33
C GLU A 364 -9.81 22.09 -12.08
N ALA A 365 -9.55 21.11 -12.95
CA ALA A 365 -10.59 20.40 -13.66
C ALA A 365 -11.46 19.58 -12.70
N TYR A 366 -10.85 19.00 -11.67
CA TYR A 366 -11.58 18.24 -10.65
C TYR A 366 -12.40 19.17 -9.74
N ILE A 367 -11.88 20.33 -9.37
CA ILE A 367 -12.66 21.38 -8.66
C ILE A 367 -13.87 21.82 -9.51
N LYS A 368 -13.68 22.05 -10.81
CA LYS A 368 -14.77 22.39 -11.73
C LYS A 368 -15.81 21.26 -11.82
N PHE A 369 -15.38 20.01 -11.90
CA PHE A 369 -16.29 18.84 -11.88
C PHE A 369 -17.15 18.84 -10.61
N LEU A 370 -16.55 19.01 -9.43
CA LEU A 370 -17.29 19.03 -8.17
C LEU A 370 -18.33 20.16 -8.13
N ASP A 371 -17.92 21.38 -8.48
CA ASP A 371 -18.76 22.59 -8.39
C ASP A 371 -19.84 22.66 -9.48
N LYS A 372 -19.48 22.38 -10.73
CA LYS A 372 -20.36 22.64 -11.89
C LYS A 372 -21.10 21.42 -12.40
N GLU A 373 -20.69 20.21 -12.02
CA GLU A 373 -21.24 18.98 -12.58
C GLU A 373 -21.80 18.08 -11.47
N LEU A 374 -20.96 17.61 -10.55
CA LEU A 374 -21.37 16.64 -9.52
C LEU A 374 -22.42 17.20 -8.56
N MET A 375 -22.16 18.34 -7.90
CA MET A 375 -23.07 18.88 -6.88
C MET A 375 -24.43 19.31 -7.47
N PRO A 376 -24.49 19.99 -8.63
CA PRO A 376 -25.78 20.25 -9.31
C PRO A 376 -26.50 18.97 -9.72
N TRP A 377 -25.78 17.95 -10.19
CA TRP A 377 -26.36 16.67 -10.56
C TRP A 377 -26.93 15.92 -9.35
N LEU A 378 -26.21 15.87 -8.22
CA LEU A 378 -26.70 15.27 -6.96
C LEU A 378 -28.00 15.93 -6.50
N LYS A 379 -28.07 17.26 -6.57
CA LYS A 379 -29.30 18.00 -6.28
C LYS A 379 -30.46 17.56 -7.16
N ALA A 380 -30.24 17.36 -8.46
CA ALA A 380 -31.26 16.83 -9.37
C ALA A 380 -31.68 15.38 -9.04
N GLN A 381 -30.79 14.59 -8.41
CA GLN A 381 -31.10 13.26 -7.88
C GLN A 381 -31.82 13.29 -6.51
N GLY A 382 -32.15 14.47 -5.99
CA GLY A 382 -32.78 14.65 -4.67
C GLY A 382 -31.80 14.50 -3.50
N VAL A 383 -30.49 14.56 -3.75
CA VAL A 383 -29.44 14.59 -2.72
C VAL A 383 -28.94 16.02 -2.59
N GLN A 384 -29.42 16.73 -1.57
CA GLN A 384 -29.04 18.13 -1.35
C GLN A 384 -28.95 18.43 0.15
N SER A 385 -27.83 19.01 0.54
CA SER A 385 -27.52 19.42 1.91
C SER A 385 -26.88 20.81 1.87
N THR A 386 -26.92 21.55 2.97
CA THR A 386 -26.15 22.80 3.10
C THR A 386 -24.68 22.48 3.33
N ALA A 387 -23.79 23.46 3.17
CA ALA A 387 -22.35 23.25 3.29
C ALA A 387 -21.97 22.67 4.67
N ASP A 388 -22.54 23.22 5.75
CA ASP A 388 -22.34 22.77 7.13
C ASP A 388 -22.81 21.32 7.38
N LYS A 389 -23.65 20.77 6.50
CA LYS A 389 -24.15 19.39 6.54
C LYS A 389 -23.55 18.49 5.46
N THR A 390 -22.57 19.00 4.72
CA THR A 390 -21.90 18.25 3.65
C THR A 390 -20.45 18.01 4.03
N ALA A 391 -20.05 16.74 4.07
CA ALA A 391 -18.67 16.31 4.19
C ALA A 391 -18.14 15.76 2.88
N ILE A 392 -16.86 16.05 2.60
CA ILE A 392 -16.09 15.38 1.56
C ILE A 392 -14.89 14.69 2.17
N GLY A 393 -14.57 13.48 1.72
CA GLY A 393 -13.53 12.67 2.33
C GLY A 393 -12.86 11.66 1.44
N GLY A 394 -11.76 11.12 1.95
CA GLY A 394 -11.00 10.07 1.29
C GLY A 394 -9.67 9.81 1.99
N SER A 395 -8.90 8.88 1.43
CA SER A 395 -7.60 8.50 1.96
C SER A 395 -6.46 8.77 1.00
N SER A 396 -5.25 9.00 1.49
CA SER A 396 -4.06 9.23 0.64
C SER A 396 -4.29 10.45 -0.28
N TYR A 397 -4.22 10.28 -1.61
CA TYR A 397 -4.62 11.33 -2.56
C TYR A 397 -6.08 11.76 -2.42
N GLY A 398 -7.00 10.87 -2.04
CA GLY A 398 -8.38 11.25 -1.72
C GLY A 398 -8.47 12.18 -0.51
N GLY A 399 -7.65 11.96 0.51
CA GLY A 399 -7.59 12.85 1.68
C GLY A 399 -7.02 14.23 1.35
N LEU A 400 -6.02 14.28 0.46
CA LEU A 400 -5.48 15.52 -0.11
C LEU A 400 -6.54 16.26 -0.96
N ALA A 401 -7.24 15.52 -1.83
CA ALA A 401 -8.28 16.03 -2.70
C ALA A 401 -9.44 16.63 -1.91
N ALA A 402 -9.88 15.93 -0.86
CA ALA A 402 -11.00 16.36 -0.01
C ALA A 402 -10.68 17.68 0.70
N MET A 403 -9.49 17.79 1.27
CA MET A 403 -9.01 19.04 1.88
C MET A 403 -8.97 20.18 0.86
N ASN A 404 -8.37 19.94 -0.31
CA ASN A 404 -8.29 20.95 -1.37
C ASN A 404 -9.68 21.36 -1.87
N ALA A 405 -10.61 20.42 -2.01
CA ALA A 405 -11.97 20.69 -2.45
C ALA A 405 -12.74 21.57 -1.46
N ALA A 406 -12.72 21.25 -0.16
CA ALA A 406 -13.41 22.07 0.83
C ALA A 406 -12.75 23.43 1.04
N TRP A 407 -11.42 23.51 0.97
CA TRP A 407 -10.71 24.80 1.03
C TRP A 407 -11.08 25.71 -0.14
N ARG A 408 -11.25 25.14 -1.35
CA ARG A 408 -11.58 25.90 -2.57
C ARG A 408 -13.08 26.14 -2.76
N LEU A 409 -13.93 25.29 -2.20
CA LEU A 409 -15.38 25.32 -2.35
C LEU A 409 -16.09 25.25 -0.97
N PRO A 410 -15.77 26.13 -0.01
CA PRO A 410 -16.35 26.09 1.35
C PRO A 410 -17.86 26.31 1.35
N GLN A 411 -18.41 26.91 0.29
CA GLN A 411 -19.85 27.06 0.08
C GLN A 411 -20.57 25.75 -0.28
N LEU A 412 -19.83 24.69 -0.62
CA LEU A 412 -20.36 23.36 -0.93
C LEU A 412 -19.98 22.33 0.13
N PHE A 413 -18.78 22.43 0.69
CA PHE A 413 -18.24 21.48 1.66
C PHE A 413 -17.78 22.22 2.92
N GLY A 414 -18.61 22.18 3.97
CA GLY A 414 -18.29 22.74 5.27
C GLY A 414 -17.51 21.79 6.17
N ASN A 415 -17.34 20.52 5.76
CA ASN A 415 -16.68 19.49 6.56
C ASN A 415 -15.71 18.63 5.71
N VAL A 416 -14.58 18.25 6.30
CA VAL A 416 -13.55 17.42 5.64
C VAL A 416 -13.18 16.21 6.48
N LEU A 417 -13.07 15.05 5.83
CA LEU A 417 -12.49 13.81 6.37
C LEU A 417 -11.23 13.44 5.59
N SER A 418 -10.06 13.71 6.15
CA SER A 418 -8.78 13.38 5.51
C SER A 418 -8.07 12.25 6.27
N MET A 419 -7.96 11.09 5.65
CA MET A 419 -7.31 9.91 6.24
C MET A 419 -5.97 9.65 5.57
N SER A 420 -4.88 9.74 6.32
CA SER A 420 -3.51 9.62 5.79
C SER A 420 -3.30 10.49 4.55
N GLY A 421 -3.68 11.77 4.60
CA GLY A 421 -3.65 12.64 3.42
C GLY A 421 -2.25 12.80 2.83
N SER A 422 -2.12 12.74 1.51
CA SER A 422 -0.82 12.84 0.80
C SER A 422 -0.27 14.27 0.74
N PHE A 423 -0.20 14.95 1.88
CA PHE A 423 0.21 16.35 1.99
C PHE A 423 1.69 16.58 1.70
N TRP A 424 2.50 15.54 1.46
CA TRP A 424 3.86 15.67 0.90
C TRP A 424 3.85 16.15 -0.56
N TRP A 425 2.74 15.98 -1.27
CA TRP A 425 2.62 16.23 -2.71
C TRP A 425 2.93 17.69 -3.10
N ALA A 426 3.45 17.85 -4.32
CA ALA A 426 3.62 19.13 -4.99
C ALA A 426 3.42 18.98 -6.50
N PRO A 427 2.96 20.03 -7.19
CA PRO A 427 2.77 19.99 -8.63
C PRO A 427 4.10 19.80 -9.37
N PRO A 428 4.07 19.33 -10.63
CA PRO A 428 5.26 19.28 -11.48
C PRO A 428 5.99 20.62 -11.50
N GLY A 429 7.31 20.59 -11.33
CA GLY A 429 8.16 21.79 -11.30
C GLY A 429 8.32 22.45 -9.93
N ASP A 430 7.48 22.16 -8.92
CA ASP A 430 7.71 22.64 -7.55
C ASP A 430 8.49 21.60 -6.74
N THR A 431 9.70 21.93 -6.31
CA THR A 431 10.59 21.03 -5.56
C THR A 431 10.36 21.05 -4.06
N ARG A 432 9.64 22.04 -3.52
CA ARG A 432 9.53 22.27 -2.07
C ARG A 432 8.65 21.26 -1.33
N GLY A 433 7.88 20.45 -2.07
CA GLY A 433 6.86 19.59 -1.47
C GLY A 433 5.73 20.41 -0.82
N GLN A 434 4.82 19.69 -0.17
CA GLN A 434 3.81 20.25 0.74
C GLN A 434 3.06 21.46 0.20
N TRP A 435 2.65 21.38 -1.07
CA TRP A 435 2.08 22.52 -1.78
C TRP A 435 0.81 23.03 -1.11
N LEU A 436 -0.15 22.15 -0.81
CA LEU A 436 -1.43 22.56 -0.22
C LEU A 436 -1.24 23.20 1.16
N THR A 437 -0.35 22.63 1.99
CA THR A 437 0.00 23.20 3.30
C THR A 437 0.50 24.64 3.18
N ARG A 438 1.37 24.91 2.20
CA ARG A 438 1.87 26.28 1.94
C ARG A 438 0.76 27.21 1.46
N GLN A 439 -0.12 26.75 0.56
CA GLN A 439 -1.26 27.55 0.12
C GLN A 439 -2.21 27.91 1.27
N MET A 440 -2.48 26.98 2.19
CA MET A 440 -3.35 27.24 3.34
C MET A 440 -2.67 28.13 4.39
N ALA A 441 -1.35 28.04 4.55
CA ALA A 441 -0.59 28.95 5.41
C ALA A 441 -0.67 30.41 4.93
N ASP A 442 -0.66 30.62 3.61
CA ASP A 442 -0.63 31.94 2.97
C ASP A 442 -2.04 32.51 2.65
N SER A 443 -3.11 31.85 3.05
CA SER A 443 -4.50 32.26 2.77
C SER A 443 -5.33 32.50 4.02
N GLU A 444 -6.38 33.32 3.89
CA GLU A 444 -7.39 33.48 4.94
C GLU A 444 -8.11 32.16 5.24
N ALA A 445 -8.46 31.96 6.51
CA ALA A 445 -9.21 30.77 6.91
C ALA A 445 -10.63 30.80 6.33
N VAL A 446 -11.08 29.65 5.84
CA VAL A 446 -12.46 29.44 5.36
C VAL A 446 -13.28 28.67 6.40
N PRO A 447 -14.62 28.80 6.44
CA PRO A 447 -15.46 28.19 7.46
C PRO A 447 -15.67 26.69 7.22
N VAL A 448 -14.61 25.90 7.43
CA VAL A 448 -14.59 24.45 7.24
C VAL A 448 -14.14 23.76 8.52
N LYS A 449 -14.89 22.76 8.97
CA LYS A 449 -14.50 21.83 10.05
C LYS A 449 -13.70 20.68 9.50
N ILE A 450 -12.63 20.32 10.17
CA ILE A 450 -11.62 19.41 9.63
C ILE A 450 -11.38 18.27 10.61
N TYR A 451 -11.59 17.03 10.14
CA TYR A 451 -11.07 15.84 10.78
C TYR A 451 -9.94 15.25 9.94
N MET A 452 -8.78 15.04 10.57
CA MET A 452 -7.59 14.46 9.98
C MET A 452 -7.12 13.27 10.79
N SER A 453 -6.59 12.25 10.12
CA SER A 453 -5.93 11.13 10.77
C SER A 453 -4.67 10.68 10.04
N ALA A 454 -3.74 10.07 10.76
CA ALA A 454 -2.60 9.36 10.18
C ALA A 454 -2.15 8.21 11.09
N GLY A 455 -1.62 7.15 10.49
CA GLY A 455 -0.93 6.07 11.17
C GLY A 455 0.50 6.46 11.54
N VAL A 456 0.93 6.10 12.75
CA VAL A 456 2.30 6.35 13.22
C VAL A 456 3.35 5.56 12.45
N PHE A 457 2.96 4.44 11.81
CA PHE A 457 3.89 3.65 11.00
C PHE A 457 4.09 4.20 9.58
N GLU A 458 3.41 5.29 9.23
CA GLU A 458 3.58 6.02 7.97
C GLU A 458 4.78 6.99 8.01
N SER A 459 5.78 6.65 8.82
CA SER A 459 6.99 7.44 9.10
C SER A 459 8.12 7.23 8.10
N SER A 460 7.91 6.34 7.13
CA SER A 460 8.93 5.87 6.20
C SER A 460 8.73 6.61 4.86
N GLY A 461 9.77 7.34 4.41
CA GLY A 461 9.69 8.47 3.47
C GLY A 461 8.73 8.34 2.28
N SER A 462 7.77 9.27 2.19
CA SER A 462 7.16 9.64 0.92
C SER A 462 8.15 10.41 0.06
N SER A 463 8.00 10.34 -1.27
CA SER A 463 8.85 11.08 -2.20
C SER A 463 9.01 12.54 -1.75
N ARG A 464 10.26 13.01 -1.58
CA ARG A 464 10.68 14.39 -1.20
C ARG A 464 10.92 14.62 0.31
N ASP A 465 11.65 13.72 0.97
CA ASP A 465 12.30 13.92 2.29
C ASP A 465 11.39 14.14 3.52
N VAL A 466 10.07 14.06 3.37
CA VAL A 466 9.10 14.16 4.47
C VAL A 466 8.20 12.93 4.42
N SER A 467 8.00 12.26 5.55
CA SER A 467 7.07 11.14 5.66
C SER A 467 5.62 11.61 5.66
N LEU A 468 4.69 10.71 5.38
CA LEU A 468 3.27 11.06 5.31
C LEU A 468 2.74 11.56 6.65
N VAL A 469 3.10 10.88 7.76
CA VAL A 469 2.72 11.32 9.11
C VAL A 469 3.30 12.70 9.43
N GLN A 470 4.53 12.99 9.04
CA GLN A 470 5.14 14.32 9.25
C GLN A 470 4.44 15.41 8.42
N ALA A 471 4.03 15.11 7.19
CA ALA A 471 3.29 16.07 6.36
C ALA A 471 1.89 16.37 6.94
N ASN A 472 1.23 15.38 7.55
CA ASN A 472 -0.06 15.57 8.23
C ASN A 472 0.09 16.39 9.52
N ARG A 473 1.12 16.10 10.33
CA ARG A 473 1.48 16.91 11.53
C ARG A 473 1.71 18.38 11.16
N HIS A 474 2.51 18.63 10.13
CA HIS A 474 2.81 20.00 9.71
C HIS A 474 1.56 20.73 9.20
N LEU A 475 0.66 20.04 8.50
CA LEU A 475 -0.62 20.66 8.12
C LEU A 475 -1.50 20.95 9.34
N ASP A 476 -1.60 20.05 10.33
CA ASP A 476 -2.34 20.32 11.58
C ASP A 476 -1.81 21.57 12.30
N ASP A 477 -0.47 21.71 12.42
CA ASP A 477 0.16 22.90 13.01
C ASP A 477 -0.25 24.18 12.27
N VAL A 478 -0.22 24.16 10.93
CA VAL A 478 -0.64 25.29 10.09
C VAL A 478 -2.13 25.59 10.27
N LEU A 479 -3.00 24.58 10.24
CA LEU A 479 -4.45 24.76 10.38
C LEU A 479 -4.80 25.37 11.74
N ARG A 480 -4.20 24.86 12.83
CA ARG A 480 -4.38 25.43 14.17
C ARG A 480 -3.90 26.88 14.24
N ALA A 481 -2.73 27.18 13.67
CA ALA A 481 -2.19 28.54 13.66
C ALA A 481 -3.04 29.52 12.83
N ARG A 482 -3.74 29.04 11.80
CA ARG A 482 -4.69 29.81 10.99
C ARG A 482 -6.10 29.89 11.60
N GLY A 483 -6.36 29.21 12.71
CA GLY A 483 -7.63 29.27 13.43
C GLY A 483 -8.74 28.37 12.88
N TYR A 484 -8.38 27.32 12.12
CA TYR A 484 -9.36 26.31 11.69
C TYR A 484 -9.86 25.46 12.87
N ASP A 485 -11.11 25.02 12.80
CA ASP A 485 -11.65 23.97 13.66
C ASP A 485 -11.12 22.62 13.17
N VAL A 486 -10.00 22.17 13.73
CA VAL A 486 -9.29 20.96 13.30
C VAL A 486 -9.06 19.95 14.43
N ARG A 487 -9.48 18.71 14.18
CA ARG A 487 -9.15 17.54 14.97
C ARG A 487 -8.20 16.64 14.19
N TYR A 488 -6.97 16.53 14.68
CA TYR A 488 -5.98 15.56 14.17
C TYR A 488 -5.82 14.39 15.16
N VAL A 489 -5.82 13.17 14.62
CA VAL A 489 -5.70 11.91 15.38
C VAL A 489 -4.59 11.05 14.79
N GLU A 490 -3.62 10.67 15.61
CA GLU A 490 -2.65 9.64 15.27
C GLU A 490 -3.03 8.30 15.90
N SER A 491 -2.75 7.20 15.22
CA SER A 491 -3.06 5.85 15.70
C SER A 491 -1.95 4.87 15.34
N ALA A 492 -1.85 3.76 16.08
CA ALA A 492 -0.89 2.68 15.85
C ALA A 492 -1.24 1.85 14.59
N THR A 493 -1.35 2.51 13.44
CA THR A 493 -1.84 1.95 12.19
C THR A 493 -0.90 2.24 11.03
N ALA A 494 -1.10 1.56 9.90
CA ALA A 494 -0.35 1.75 8.66
C ALA A 494 -1.24 2.42 7.58
N HIS A 495 -0.72 2.53 6.35
CA HIS A 495 -1.39 3.16 5.21
C HIS A 495 -2.36 2.18 4.51
N ASP A 496 -3.43 1.79 5.19
CA ASP A 496 -4.36 0.75 4.72
C ASP A 496 -5.84 0.99 5.10
N PHE A 497 -6.74 0.19 4.50
CA PHE A 497 -8.18 0.29 4.74
C PHE A 497 -8.64 -0.24 6.10
N VAL A 498 -7.83 -1.03 6.80
CA VAL A 498 -8.11 -1.41 8.19
C VAL A 498 -8.07 -0.16 9.07
N ALA A 499 -7.07 0.70 8.85
CA ALA A 499 -6.92 1.98 9.53
C ALA A 499 -7.99 2.99 9.12
N TRP A 500 -8.21 3.17 7.81
CA TRP A 500 -9.12 4.19 7.30
C TRP A 500 -10.58 3.92 7.63
N ARG A 501 -10.99 2.65 7.74
CA ARG A 501 -12.33 2.30 8.21
C ARG A 501 -12.62 2.84 9.61
N ASP A 502 -11.68 2.68 10.55
CA ASP A 502 -11.86 3.18 11.91
C ASP A 502 -11.84 4.72 11.96
N ALA A 503 -10.90 5.31 11.22
CA ALA A 503 -10.76 6.76 11.16
C ALA A 503 -11.99 7.44 10.54
N LEU A 504 -12.63 6.79 9.55
CA LEU A 504 -13.87 7.27 8.95
C LEU A 504 -15.00 7.33 9.99
N ALA A 505 -15.17 6.26 10.78
CA ALA A 505 -16.22 6.23 11.81
C ALA A 505 -16.01 7.32 12.87
N LEU A 506 -14.79 7.42 13.43
CA LEU A 506 -14.45 8.42 14.43
C LEU A 506 -14.59 9.85 13.89
N GLY A 507 -14.21 10.06 12.63
CA GLY A 507 -14.36 11.36 11.98
C GLY A 507 -15.81 11.75 11.76
N LEU A 508 -16.68 10.80 11.40
CA LEU A 508 -18.11 11.07 11.25
C LEU A 508 -18.77 11.43 12.57
N GLU A 509 -18.44 10.71 13.66
CA GLU A 509 -18.91 11.08 15.00
C GLU A 509 -18.41 12.44 15.45
N HIS A 510 -17.17 12.80 15.09
CA HIS A 510 -16.65 14.12 15.43
C HIS A 510 -17.39 15.25 14.70
N LEU A 511 -17.70 15.05 13.41
CA LEU A 511 -18.29 16.09 12.57
C LEU A 511 -19.82 16.18 12.70
N PHE A 512 -20.50 15.05 12.88
CA PHE A 512 -21.96 14.92 12.85
C PHE A 512 -22.52 14.09 14.00
N GLY A 513 -21.76 13.97 15.09
CA GLY A 513 -22.18 13.23 16.27
C GLY A 513 -23.41 13.86 16.93
N ILE A 514 -24.33 13.01 17.37
CA ILE A 514 -25.48 13.41 18.17
C ILE A 514 -25.05 13.36 19.64
N GLU A 515 -25.18 14.46 20.37
CA GLU A 515 -24.93 14.45 21.82
C GLU A 515 -25.88 13.46 22.48
N GLN A 516 -25.33 12.38 23.05
CA GLN A 516 -26.13 11.43 23.81
C GLN A 516 -26.47 12.07 25.15
N VAL A 517 -27.72 12.48 25.31
CA VAL A 517 -28.27 12.84 26.62
C VAL A 517 -28.30 11.55 27.45
N GLU A 518 -27.42 11.45 28.46
CA GLU A 518 -27.45 10.33 29.40
C GLU A 518 -28.86 10.19 29.97
N ALA A 519 -29.52 9.06 29.68
CA ALA A 519 -30.81 8.76 30.30
C ALA A 519 -30.61 8.74 31.83
N PRO A 520 -31.45 9.44 32.61
CA PRO A 520 -31.30 9.46 34.05
C PRO A 520 -31.38 8.03 34.57
N VAL A 521 -30.31 7.59 35.24
CA VAL A 521 -30.25 6.31 35.93
C VAL A 521 -31.42 6.27 36.91
N GLU A 522 -32.46 5.49 36.60
CA GLU A 522 -33.55 5.25 37.54
C GLU A 522 -32.95 4.62 38.80
N GLY A 523 -32.87 5.42 39.85
CA GLY A 523 -32.39 5.01 41.16
C GLY A 523 -33.24 3.85 41.66
N LYS A 524 -32.59 2.70 41.88
CA LYS A 524 -33.13 1.63 42.71
C LYS A 524 -33.40 2.20 44.10
N LYS A 525 -34.68 2.34 44.46
CA LYS A 525 -35.13 2.41 45.85
C LYS A 525 -35.21 1.01 46.45
#